data_AF-A0A7S2P1C6-F1
#
_entry.id   AF-A0A7S2P1C6-F1
#
_cell.length_a   1.000
_cell.length_b   1.000
_cell.length_c   1.000
_cell.angle_alpha   90.00
_cell.angle_beta   90.00
_cell.angle_gamma   90.00
#
_symmetry.space_group_name_H-M   'P 1'
#
loop_
_entity.id
_entity.type
_entity.pdbx_description
1 polymer ?
#
loop_
_entity_poly.entity_id
_entity_poly.type
_entity_poly.pdbx_seq_one_letter_code
_entity_poly.pdbx_strand_id
1 'polypeptide(L)'
;SLGAEESKRDDDIQSPSDNAYPSDRETPMTETAQFEPDAVPLPTEELDFTWEELELVEDVCVFSGVIPRSAKRLVNVFKLMKIIWHRREQTPDEDTPHEVSMKDACVLILALCASKSRSVRREMCKVLVKIETATSRPADCGNLKSFIKNTLGEIESEQVDDSPLTVIYDEKCNGIFKKVKWEDDEQWKLVKKDLRLVRSFSFVGEYNESVGDNDNVKVVINRPSGPRS
;
A
#
# COMPACT_ATOMS: atom_id res chain seq x y z
N SER A 1 20.31 -24.58 51.27
CA SER A 1 19.61 -25.07 52.47
C SER A 1 18.16 -24.63 52.37
N LEU A 2 17.24 -25.58 52.15
CA LEU A 2 16.35 -26.17 53.20
C LEU A 2 15.31 -25.13 53.62
N GLY A 3 13.99 -25.31 53.55
CA GLY A 3 13.07 -26.40 53.22
C GLY A 3 11.68 -25.74 53.15
N ALA A 4 10.76 -26.18 52.29
CA ALA A 4 9.68 -27.09 52.65
C ALA A 4 9.01 -26.78 54.00
N GLU A 5 7.74 -26.38 54.00
CA GLU A 5 6.70 -27.20 54.63
C GLU A 5 5.27 -26.81 54.18
N GLU A 6 4.48 -27.87 54.13
CA GLU A 6 3.15 -28.07 53.59
C GLU A 6 2.18 -28.13 54.78
N SER A 7 0.97 -27.55 54.73
CA SER A 7 -0.11 -28.05 55.60
C SER A 7 -1.51 -27.79 55.08
N LYS A 8 -2.10 -28.93 54.71
CA LYS A 8 -3.47 -29.37 54.46
C LYS A 8 -4.60 -28.93 55.43
N ARG A 9 -5.82 -28.93 54.84
CA ARG A 9 -7.14 -29.42 55.35
C ARG A 9 -7.89 -28.56 56.38
N ASP A 10 -9.21 -28.50 56.48
CA ASP A 10 -10.38 -29.09 55.76
C ASP A 10 -11.62 -28.23 56.15
N ASP A 11 -12.68 -28.35 55.33
CA ASP A 11 -14.12 -28.27 55.60
C ASP A 11 -14.68 -27.27 56.64
N ASP A 12 -15.62 -26.41 56.20
CA ASP A 12 -16.98 -26.52 56.74
C ASP A 12 -18.06 -25.78 55.91
N ILE A 13 -19.22 -26.43 55.91
CA ILE A 13 -20.44 -26.19 55.15
C ILE A 13 -21.27 -25.08 55.82
N GLN A 14 -21.82 -24.14 55.04
CA GLN A 14 -23.08 -23.47 55.40
C GLN A 14 -23.77 -22.81 54.19
N SER A 15 -24.86 -23.42 53.72
CA SER A 15 -25.95 -22.73 53.02
C SER A 15 -26.69 -21.81 54.02
N PRO A 16 -27.31 -20.68 53.62
CA PRO A 16 -28.70 -20.77 53.13
C PRO A 16 -29.19 -19.62 52.21
N SER A 17 -30.42 -19.83 51.75
CA SER A 17 -31.48 -18.85 51.44
C SER A 17 -31.51 -18.16 50.07
N ASP A 18 -32.37 -18.72 49.23
CA ASP A 18 -33.61 -18.08 48.77
C ASP A 18 -33.58 -16.57 48.59
N ASN A 19 -33.46 -16.15 47.32
CA ASN A 19 -34.13 -14.94 46.87
C ASN A 19 -34.85 -15.22 45.55
N ALA A 20 -36.17 -15.17 45.65
CA ALA A 20 -37.13 -15.22 44.57
C ALA A 20 -36.91 -14.03 43.62
N TYR A 21 -36.70 -14.32 42.33
CA TYR A 21 -36.87 -13.33 41.28
C TYR A 21 -38.28 -13.45 40.70
N PRO A 22 -39.08 -12.37 40.68
CA PRO A 22 -40.36 -12.38 40.00
C PRO A 22 -40.17 -12.43 38.49
N SER A 23 -40.85 -13.40 37.90
CA SER A 23 -41.21 -13.49 36.49
C SER A 23 -42.09 -12.31 36.11
N ASP A 24 -41.63 -11.48 35.16
CA ASP A 24 -42.50 -10.54 34.45
C ASP A 24 -42.19 -10.57 32.95
N ARG A 25 -43.02 -11.35 32.27
CA ARG A 25 -43.70 -11.06 31.00
C ARG A 25 -42.84 -10.48 29.86
N GLU A 26 -42.50 -11.40 28.98
CA GLU A 26 -42.20 -11.21 27.56
C GLU A 26 -43.15 -10.20 26.91
N THR A 27 -42.61 -9.03 26.55
CA THR A 27 -43.22 -8.16 25.55
C THR A 27 -42.62 -8.59 24.20
N PRO A 28 -43.43 -8.88 23.15
CA PRO A 28 -42.88 -9.18 21.84
C PRO A 28 -42.25 -7.90 21.31
N MET A 29 -40.93 -7.81 21.33
CA MET A 29 -40.22 -6.78 20.59
C MET A 29 -40.47 -7.04 19.11
N THR A 30 -41.31 -6.20 18.51
CA THR A 30 -41.43 -6.07 17.07
C THR A 30 -40.07 -5.60 16.56
N GLU A 31 -39.22 -6.56 16.27
CA GLU A 31 -37.95 -6.37 15.60
C GLU A 31 -38.28 -5.74 14.24
N THR A 32 -38.08 -4.43 14.19
CA THR A 32 -38.21 -3.68 12.95
C THR A 32 -36.99 -4.08 12.15
N ALA A 33 -37.14 -5.13 11.33
CA ALA A 33 -36.12 -5.60 10.41
C ALA A 33 -35.70 -4.39 9.57
N GLN A 34 -34.56 -3.80 9.95
CA GLN A 34 -33.90 -2.80 9.16
C GLN A 34 -33.53 -3.50 7.86
N PHE A 35 -34.10 -3.02 6.76
CA PHE A 35 -33.72 -3.42 5.41
C PHE A 35 -32.19 -3.40 5.34
N GLU A 36 -31.59 -4.58 5.21
CA GLU A 36 -30.20 -4.65 4.75
C GLU A 36 -30.17 -3.91 3.41
N PRO A 37 -29.25 -2.93 3.23
CA PRO A 37 -29.09 -2.31 1.94
C PRO A 37 -28.75 -3.43 0.95
N ASP A 38 -29.61 -3.60 -0.06
CA ASP A 38 -29.45 -4.59 -1.13
C ASP A 38 -27.98 -4.65 -1.53
N ALA A 39 -27.36 -5.80 -1.27
CA ALA A 39 -25.93 -5.99 -1.54
C ALA A 39 -25.70 -5.71 -3.02
N VAL A 40 -24.98 -4.61 -3.31
CA VAL A 40 -24.66 -4.21 -4.68
C VAL A 40 -24.08 -5.43 -5.42
N PRO A 41 -24.70 -5.87 -6.53
CA PRO A 41 -24.27 -7.06 -7.24
C PRO A 41 -22.77 -6.97 -7.56
N LEU A 42 -22.02 -8.01 -7.19
CA LEU A 42 -20.60 -8.07 -7.55
C LEU A 42 -20.48 -8.10 -9.07
N PRO A 43 -19.60 -7.30 -9.68
CA PRO A 43 -19.35 -7.36 -11.11
C PRO A 43 -18.96 -8.78 -11.51
N THR A 44 -19.74 -9.39 -12.39
CA THR A 44 -19.49 -10.74 -12.92
C THR A 44 -18.53 -10.70 -14.12
N GLU A 45 -18.23 -9.50 -14.62
CA GLU A 45 -17.32 -9.30 -15.74
C GLU A 45 -15.86 -9.53 -15.31
N GLU A 46 -15.14 -10.34 -16.07
CA GLU A 46 -13.72 -10.60 -15.85
C GLU A 46 -12.91 -9.39 -16.33
N LEU A 47 -12.22 -8.74 -15.40
CA LEU A 47 -11.34 -7.61 -15.71
C LEU A 47 -9.94 -8.11 -16.07
N ASP A 48 -9.71 -8.29 -17.36
CA ASP A 48 -8.40 -8.66 -17.89
C ASP A 48 -7.45 -7.47 -18.00
N PHE A 49 -6.16 -7.77 -17.96
CA PHE A 49 -5.14 -6.78 -18.29
C PHE A 49 -5.08 -6.56 -19.81
N THR A 50 -5.02 -5.30 -20.23
CA THR A 50 -4.65 -4.99 -21.61
C THR A 50 -3.16 -5.26 -21.81
N TRP A 51 -2.74 -5.36 -23.07
CA TRP A 51 -1.32 -5.56 -23.39
C TRP A 51 -0.46 -4.39 -22.91
N GLU A 52 -0.97 -3.17 -23.03
CA GLU A 52 -0.31 -1.93 -22.59
C GLU A 52 -0.14 -1.90 -21.07
N GLU A 53 -1.13 -2.39 -20.32
CA GLU A 53 -1.05 -2.50 -18.86
C GLU A 53 0.00 -3.53 -18.42
N LEU A 54 0.11 -4.65 -19.13
CA LEU A 54 1.14 -5.67 -18.86
C LEU A 54 2.54 -5.15 -19.16
N GLU A 55 2.72 -4.50 -20.31
CA GLU A 55 3.98 -3.88 -20.72
C GLU A 55 4.40 -2.81 -19.72
N LEU A 56 3.47 -1.97 -19.26
CA LEU A 56 3.72 -0.99 -18.21
C LEU A 56 4.23 -1.68 -16.93
N VAL A 57 3.54 -2.72 -16.44
CA VAL A 57 3.93 -3.43 -15.22
C VAL A 57 5.32 -4.06 -15.34
N GLU A 58 5.61 -4.69 -16.48
CA GLU A 58 6.92 -5.27 -16.77
C GLU A 58 8.00 -4.19 -16.75
N ASP A 59 7.80 -3.11 -17.50
CA ASP A 59 8.72 -1.99 -17.60
C ASP A 59 9.02 -1.39 -16.22
N VAL A 60 8.00 -1.10 -15.42
CA VAL A 60 8.23 -0.49 -14.09
C VAL A 60 8.90 -1.46 -13.13
N CYS A 61 8.64 -2.76 -13.23
CA CYS A 61 9.29 -3.76 -12.39
C CYS A 61 10.78 -3.90 -12.72
N VAL A 62 11.13 -3.97 -14.00
CA VAL A 62 12.52 -4.01 -14.46
C VAL A 62 13.24 -2.72 -14.08
N PHE A 63 12.63 -1.58 -14.38
CA PHE A 63 13.17 -0.27 -14.12
C PHE A 63 13.48 0.00 -12.64
N SER A 64 12.51 -0.26 -11.76
CA SER A 64 12.67 -0.03 -10.32
C SER A 64 13.38 -1.18 -9.59
N GLY A 65 13.75 -2.24 -10.32
CA GLY A 65 14.46 -3.40 -9.78
C GLY A 65 13.63 -4.15 -8.74
N VAL A 66 12.33 -4.32 -8.96
CA VAL A 66 11.43 -5.05 -8.07
C VAL A 66 11.82 -6.54 -8.07
N ILE A 67 11.90 -7.13 -6.88
CA ILE A 67 12.18 -8.58 -6.75
C ILE A 67 10.96 -9.41 -7.19
N PRO A 68 11.11 -10.65 -7.69
CA PRO A 68 10.01 -11.44 -8.25
C PRO A 68 8.79 -11.60 -7.32
N ARG A 69 9.04 -11.77 -6.01
CA ARG A 69 7.97 -11.84 -5.00
C ARG A 69 7.15 -10.55 -4.94
N SER A 70 7.83 -9.40 -4.95
CA SER A 70 7.18 -8.08 -4.91
C SER A 70 6.47 -7.76 -6.22
N ALA A 71 7.02 -8.18 -7.37
CA ALA A 71 6.38 -8.03 -8.67
C ALA A 71 5.04 -8.80 -8.72
N LYS A 72 5.02 -10.06 -8.24
CA LYS A 72 3.78 -10.85 -8.13
C LYS A 72 2.73 -10.15 -7.26
N ARG A 73 3.16 -9.51 -6.16
CA ARG A 73 2.26 -8.76 -5.27
C ARG A 73 1.76 -7.48 -5.93
N LEU A 74 2.62 -6.77 -6.66
CA LEU A 74 2.27 -5.57 -7.40
C LEU A 74 1.18 -5.89 -8.43
N VAL A 75 1.30 -6.99 -9.17
CA VAL A 75 0.24 -7.45 -10.09
C VAL A 75 -1.08 -7.66 -9.35
N ASN A 76 -1.07 -8.33 -8.19
CA ASN A 76 -2.28 -8.54 -7.40
C ASN A 76 -2.91 -7.22 -6.92
N VAL A 77 -2.08 -6.28 -6.46
CA VAL A 77 -2.53 -4.94 -6.04
C VAL A 77 -3.12 -4.18 -7.23
N PHE A 78 -2.47 -4.24 -8.39
CA PHE A 78 -2.96 -3.56 -9.59
C PHE A 78 -4.31 -4.13 -10.05
N LYS A 79 -4.52 -5.45 -9.98
CA LYS A 79 -5.84 -6.07 -10.19
C LYS A 79 -6.89 -5.53 -9.22
N LEU A 80 -6.57 -5.42 -7.93
CA LEU A 80 -7.48 -4.86 -6.93
C LEU A 80 -7.81 -3.39 -7.22
N MET A 81 -6.82 -2.58 -7.59
CA MET A 81 -7.03 -1.18 -7.97
C MET A 81 -7.91 -1.07 -9.23
N LYS A 82 -7.70 -1.94 -10.22
CA LYS A 82 -8.52 -2.00 -11.43
C LYS A 82 -9.99 -2.30 -11.11
N ILE A 83 -10.26 -3.25 -10.20
CA ILE A 83 -11.63 -3.51 -9.71
C ILE A 83 -12.21 -2.26 -9.03
N ILE A 84 -11.44 -1.57 -8.18
CA ILE A 84 -11.89 -0.35 -7.49
C ILE A 84 -12.23 0.75 -8.49
N TRP A 85 -11.35 1.01 -9.46
CA TRP A 85 -11.60 2.03 -10.49
C TRP A 85 -12.79 1.67 -11.38
N HIS A 86 -12.90 0.41 -11.80
CA HIS A 86 -14.02 -0.05 -12.61
C HIS A 86 -15.37 0.14 -11.89
N ARG A 87 -15.43 -0.13 -10.57
CA ARG A 87 -16.65 0.14 -9.78
C ARG A 87 -16.98 1.63 -9.72
N ARG A 88 -15.98 2.50 -9.56
CA ARG A 88 -16.19 3.97 -9.58
C ARG A 88 -16.71 4.45 -10.93
N GLU A 89 -16.20 3.89 -12.03
CA GLU A 89 -16.65 4.21 -13.39
C GLU A 89 -18.12 3.79 -13.62
N GLN A 90 -18.60 2.73 -12.97
CA GLN A 90 -20.00 2.26 -13.05
C GLN A 90 -20.97 3.03 -12.15
N THR A 91 -20.49 3.66 -11.08
CA THR A 91 -21.28 4.52 -10.20
C THR A 91 -20.81 5.96 -10.35
N PRO A 92 -21.23 6.66 -11.43
CA PRO A 92 -20.81 8.04 -11.71
C PRO A 92 -21.53 9.03 -10.78
N ASP A 93 -21.39 8.86 -9.47
CA ASP A 93 -21.62 9.95 -8.53
C ASP A 93 -20.40 10.88 -8.63
N GLU A 94 -20.58 11.99 -9.35
CA GLU A 94 -19.75 13.22 -9.44
C GLU A 94 -18.25 13.12 -9.79
N ASP A 95 -17.63 11.93 -9.79
CA ASP A 95 -16.21 11.76 -10.11
C ASP A 95 -15.99 11.78 -11.64
N THR A 96 -15.30 12.83 -12.11
CA THR A 96 -14.91 13.13 -13.51
C THR A 96 -14.17 11.94 -14.17
N PRO A 97 -14.14 11.80 -15.52
CA PRO A 97 -13.42 10.70 -16.18
C PRO A 97 -12.01 10.52 -15.62
N HIS A 98 -11.77 9.35 -15.05
CA HIS A 98 -10.51 9.05 -14.41
C HIS A 98 -9.44 8.91 -15.48
N GLU A 99 -8.54 9.89 -15.57
CA GLU A 99 -7.53 9.91 -16.63
C GLU A 99 -6.61 8.70 -16.54
N VAL A 100 -6.37 8.04 -17.67
CA VAL A 100 -5.40 6.93 -17.84
C VAL A 100 -4.04 7.27 -17.23
N SER A 101 -3.66 8.56 -17.27
CA SER A 101 -2.43 9.11 -16.68
C SER A 101 -2.28 8.78 -15.19
N MET A 102 -3.38 8.71 -14.44
CA MET A 102 -3.35 8.45 -13.00
C MET A 102 -3.12 6.97 -12.69
N LYS A 103 -3.70 6.07 -13.49
CA LYS A 103 -3.51 4.61 -13.35
C LYS A 103 -2.02 4.27 -13.54
N ASP A 104 -1.40 4.82 -14.58
CA ASP A 104 0.02 4.63 -14.87
C ASP A 104 0.92 5.13 -13.73
N ALA A 105 0.61 6.33 -13.20
CA ALA A 105 1.35 6.91 -12.10
C ALA A 105 1.24 6.07 -10.82
N CYS A 106 0.06 5.50 -10.54
CA CYS A 106 -0.15 4.64 -9.38
C CYS A 106 0.70 3.37 -9.45
N VAL A 107 0.71 2.71 -10.62
CA VAL A 107 1.51 1.50 -10.86
C VAL A 107 3.00 1.80 -10.70
N LEU A 108 3.47 2.91 -11.26
CA LEU A 108 4.86 3.33 -11.12
C LEU A 108 5.23 3.64 -9.66
N ILE A 109 4.39 4.35 -8.91
CA ILE A 109 4.64 4.64 -7.49
C ILE A 109 4.68 3.36 -6.67
N LEU A 110 3.77 2.40 -6.91
CA LEU A 110 3.80 1.09 -6.26
C LEU A 110 5.11 0.35 -6.55
N ALA A 111 5.58 0.38 -7.80
CA ALA A 111 6.84 -0.24 -8.18
C ALA A 111 8.03 0.41 -7.46
N LEU A 112 8.07 1.75 -7.38
CA LEU A 112 9.10 2.47 -6.64
C LEU A 112 9.06 2.17 -5.13
N CYS A 113 7.87 2.06 -4.53
CA CYS A 113 7.70 1.62 -3.13
C CYS A 113 8.15 0.15 -2.90
N ALA A 114 8.10 -0.66 -3.95
CA ALA A 114 8.55 -2.05 -3.95
C ALA A 114 10.00 -2.24 -4.46
N SER A 115 10.70 -1.15 -4.79
CA SER A 115 12.05 -1.19 -5.34
C SER A 115 13.01 -1.93 -4.41
N LYS A 116 14.01 -2.63 -4.97
CA LYS A 116 15.13 -3.17 -4.18
C LYS A 116 15.93 -2.08 -3.46
N SER A 117 15.94 -0.87 -3.98
CA SER A 117 16.68 0.26 -3.41
C SER A 117 16.01 0.82 -2.16
N ARG A 118 16.66 0.71 -1.01
CA ARG A 118 16.14 1.20 0.27
C ARG A 118 15.93 2.72 0.28
N SER A 119 16.82 3.47 -0.38
CA SER A 119 16.71 4.92 -0.50
C SER A 119 15.46 5.32 -1.29
N VAL A 120 15.22 4.68 -2.44
CA VAL A 120 14.00 4.93 -3.25
C VAL A 120 12.74 4.67 -2.43
N ARG A 121 12.67 3.52 -1.76
CA ARG A 121 11.51 3.19 -0.92
C ARG A 121 11.28 4.26 0.15
N ARG A 122 12.35 4.67 0.85
CA ARG A 122 12.30 5.68 1.92
C ARG A 122 11.76 7.01 1.40
N GLU A 123 12.28 7.51 0.30
CA GLU A 123 11.85 8.79 -0.24
C GLU A 123 10.43 8.74 -0.81
N MET A 124 10.03 7.65 -1.45
CA MET A 124 8.64 7.46 -1.87
C MET A 124 7.68 7.40 -0.67
N CYS A 125 8.07 6.78 0.44
CA CYS A 125 7.30 6.84 1.68
C CYS A 125 7.11 8.29 2.16
N LYS A 126 8.15 9.12 2.11
CA LYS A 126 8.04 10.55 2.47
C LYS A 126 7.08 11.31 1.55
N VAL A 127 7.17 11.07 0.23
CA VAL A 127 6.24 11.63 -0.75
C VAL A 127 4.79 11.28 -0.39
N LEU A 128 4.51 10.01 -0.13
CA LEU A 128 3.16 9.54 0.24
C LEU A 128 2.69 10.13 1.59
N VAL A 129 3.58 10.28 2.57
CA VAL A 129 3.26 10.97 3.84
C VAL A 129 2.89 12.42 3.57
N LYS A 130 3.69 13.16 2.80
CA LYS A 130 3.45 14.59 2.51
C LYS A 130 2.10 14.79 1.82
N ILE A 131 1.76 13.91 0.86
CA ILE A 131 0.44 13.90 0.21
C ILE A 131 -0.68 13.68 1.23
N GLU A 132 -0.54 12.68 2.11
CA GLU A 132 -1.56 12.36 3.11
C GLU A 132 -1.84 13.54 4.04
N THR A 133 -0.77 14.19 4.51
CA THR A 133 -0.82 15.33 5.45
C THR A 133 -1.23 16.65 4.81
N ALA A 134 -1.11 16.81 3.49
CA ALA A 134 -1.45 18.06 2.81
C ALA A 134 -2.95 18.38 2.95
N THR A 135 -3.31 19.41 3.72
CA THR A 135 -4.71 19.79 3.96
C THR A 135 -5.35 20.48 2.77
N SER A 136 -4.55 21.20 1.98
CA SER A 136 -4.95 21.91 0.76
C SER A 136 -4.12 21.44 -0.44
N ARG A 137 -4.52 21.90 -1.63
CA ARG A 137 -3.74 21.74 -2.85
C ARG A 137 -2.39 22.46 -2.72
N PRO A 138 -1.29 21.87 -3.21
CA PRO A 138 0.00 22.55 -3.29
C PRO A 138 -0.09 23.71 -4.30
N ALA A 139 -0.01 24.95 -3.84
CA ALA A 139 -0.17 26.14 -4.69
C ALA A 139 0.98 26.33 -5.68
N ASP A 140 2.14 25.75 -5.38
CA ASP A 140 3.40 25.83 -6.12
C ASP A 140 3.58 24.69 -7.13
N CYS A 141 2.72 23.66 -7.08
CA CYS A 141 2.81 22.49 -7.95
C CYS A 141 1.51 22.29 -8.71
N GLY A 142 1.52 22.35 -10.05
CA GLY A 142 0.35 22.05 -10.88
C GLY A 142 0.29 20.60 -11.39
N ASN A 143 1.25 19.75 -10.98
CA ASN A 143 1.33 18.35 -11.42
C ASN A 143 2.18 17.51 -10.47
N LEU A 144 2.04 16.18 -10.60
CA LEU A 144 2.67 15.20 -9.72
C LEU A 144 4.20 15.21 -9.85
N LYS A 145 4.75 15.43 -11.04
CA LYS A 145 6.21 15.55 -11.24
C LYS A 145 6.78 16.71 -10.41
N SER A 146 6.21 17.90 -10.53
CA SER A 146 6.66 19.08 -9.77
C SER A 146 6.52 18.85 -8.27
N PHE A 147 5.40 18.27 -7.83
CA PHE A 147 5.17 17.95 -6.42
C PHE A 147 6.22 17.00 -5.85
N ILE A 148 6.51 15.89 -6.55
CA ILE A 148 7.52 14.95 -6.11
C ILE A 148 8.89 15.62 -6.11
N LYS A 149 9.25 16.36 -7.17
CA LYS A 149 10.52 17.07 -7.23
C LYS A 149 10.68 18.07 -6.08
N ASN A 150 9.67 18.87 -5.77
CA ASN A 150 9.74 19.82 -4.66
C ASN A 150 9.85 19.10 -3.32
N THR A 151 9.10 18.00 -3.15
CA THR A 151 9.19 17.17 -1.95
C THR A 151 10.59 16.59 -1.75
N LEU A 152 11.23 16.12 -2.82
CA LEU A 152 12.59 15.57 -2.75
C LEU A 152 13.67 16.65 -2.66
N GLY A 153 13.50 17.78 -3.35
CA GLY A 153 14.45 18.89 -3.37
C GLY A 153 14.50 19.70 -2.07
N GLU A 154 13.38 19.80 -1.34
CA GLU A 154 13.38 20.33 0.03
C GLU A 154 14.25 19.46 0.97
N ILE A 155 14.32 18.14 0.71
CA ILE A 155 15.05 17.17 1.50
C ILE A 155 16.56 17.18 1.17
N GLU A 156 16.93 17.41 -0.09
CA GLU A 156 18.33 17.52 -0.53
C GLU A 156 19.05 18.75 0.06
N SER A 157 18.32 19.71 0.65
CA SER A 157 18.94 20.83 1.38
C SER A 157 19.62 20.41 2.69
N GLU A 158 19.39 19.18 3.17
CA GLU A 158 19.99 18.70 4.43
C GLU A 158 21.15 17.70 4.27
N GLN A 159 21.35 17.02 3.13
CA GLN A 159 22.52 16.15 2.92
C GLN A 159 23.01 16.06 1.45
N VAL A 160 24.34 16.06 1.32
CA VAL A 160 25.18 16.13 0.12
C VAL A 160 24.82 15.11 -0.98
N ASP A 161 24.50 15.64 -2.16
CA ASP A 161 24.92 15.24 -3.51
C ASP A 161 25.26 13.75 -3.73
N ASP A 162 24.22 12.90 -3.79
CA ASP A 162 24.16 11.63 -4.55
C ASP A 162 22.83 10.91 -4.23
N SER A 163 21.70 11.63 -4.27
CA SER A 163 20.39 11.02 -4.01
C SER A 163 20.11 9.97 -5.09
N PRO A 164 19.98 8.67 -4.75
CA PRO A 164 19.78 7.60 -5.74
C PRO A 164 18.51 7.74 -6.57
N LEU A 165 17.65 8.71 -6.25
CA LEU A 165 16.45 9.03 -7.02
C LEU A 165 16.72 9.89 -8.24
N THR A 166 17.74 10.76 -8.27
CA THR A 166 18.08 11.49 -9.51
C THR A 166 18.47 10.52 -10.62
N VAL A 167 19.06 9.36 -10.26
CA VAL A 167 19.40 8.27 -11.17
C VAL A 167 18.19 7.41 -11.55
N ILE A 168 17.18 7.30 -10.68
CA ILE A 168 15.98 6.46 -10.87
C ILE A 168 14.78 7.28 -11.42
N TYR A 169 14.92 8.58 -11.61
CA TYR A 169 13.92 9.39 -12.32
C TYR A 169 14.32 9.56 -13.78
N ASP A 170 14.15 8.48 -14.54
CA ASP A 170 14.29 8.52 -16.00
C ASP A 170 13.22 9.44 -16.63
N GLU A 171 13.48 9.88 -17.86
CA GLU A 171 12.58 10.70 -18.67
C GLU A 171 11.18 10.07 -18.78
N LYS A 172 11.10 8.73 -18.77
CA LYS A 172 9.85 7.96 -18.77
C LYS A 172 8.99 8.21 -17.52
N CYS A 173 9.58 8.14 -16.31
CA CYS A 173 8.86 8.43 -15.07
C CYS A 173 8.37 9.88 -15.02
N ASN A 174 9.24 10.79 -15.44
CA ASN A 174 8.93 12.21 -15.55
C ASN A 174 7.77 12.47 -16.53
N GLY A 175 7.73 11.74 -17.65
CA GLY A 175 6.65 11.80 -18.63
C GLY A 175 5.30 11.41 -18.03
N ILE A 176 5.24 10.30 -17.29
CA ILE A 176 4.00 9.83 -16.63
C ILE A 176 3.55 10.83 -15.56
N PHE A 177 4.42 11.20 -14.62
CA PHE A 177 4.03 12.11 -13.53
C PHE A 177 3.69 13.53 -13.99
N LYS A 178 4.22 13.98 -15.14
CA LYS A 178 3.84 15.28 -15.72
C LYS A 178 2.41 15.29 -16.26
N LYS A 179 1.87 14.12 -16.65
CA LYS A 179 0.50 14.00 -17.17
C LYS A 179 -0.54 14.08 -16.05
N VAL A 180 -0.20 13.68 -14.83
CA VAL A 180 -1.09 13.82 -13.66
C VAL A 180 -1.06 15.27 -13.19
N LYS A 181 -2.10 16.03 -13.58
CA LYS A 181 -2.23 17.47 -13.31
C LYS A 181 -3.41 17.75 -12.40
N TRP A 182 -3.39 18.92 -11.78
CA TRP A 182 -4.52 19.49 -11.06
C TRP A 182 -4.51 21.01 -11.17
N GLU A 183 -5.67 21.58 -11.45
CA GLU A 183 -5.89 23.02 -11.61
C GLU A 183 -6.62 23.61 -10.39
N ASP A 184 -7.48 22.80 -9.76
CA ASP A 184 -8.31 23.18 -8.62
C ASP A 184 -8.25 22.15 -7.47
N ASP A 185 -8.92 22.47 -6.37
CA ASP A 185 -8.94 21.64 -5.16
C ASP A 185 -9.73 20.34 -5.35
N GLU A 186 -10.70 20.29 -6.27
CA GLU A 186 -11.48 19.07 -6.54
C GLU A 186 -10.63 18.04 -7.31
N GLN A 187 -9.91 18.48 -8.34
CA GLN A 187 -8.94 17.63 -9.04
C GLN A 187 -7.84 17.14 -8.10
N TRP A 188 -7.36 18.00 -7.20
CA TRP A 188 -6.39 17.58 -6.17
C TRP A 188 -6.97 16.54 -5.22
N LYS A 189 -8.23 16.67 -4.78
CA LYS A 189 -8.88 15.65 -3.94
C LYS A 189 -8.95 14.29 -4.65
N LEU A 190 -9.25 14.26 -5.95
CA LEU A 190 -9.24 13.03 -6.75
C LEU A 190 -7.85 12.39 -6.80
N VAL A 191 -6.83 13.16 -7.18
CA VAL A 191 -5.43 12.70 -7.18
C VAL A 191 -5.02 12.18 -5.80
N LYS A 192 -5.37 12.91 -4.75
CA LYS A 192 -5.08 12.53 -3.36
C LYS A 192 -5.79 11.25 -2.94
N LYS A 193 -7.03 11.01 -3.38
CA LYS A 193 -7.81 9.78 -3.13
C LYS A 193 -7.10 8.56 -3.71
N ASP A 194 -6.58 8.65 -4.93
CA ASP A 194 -5.84 7.53 -5.55
C ASP A 194 -4.43 7.36 -4.98
N LEU A 195 -3.71 8.44 -4.65
CA LEU A 195 -2.41 8.32 -3.98
C LEU A 195 -2.54 7.76 -2.56
N ARG A 196 -3.64 8.02 -1.86
CA ARG A 196 -3.99 7.34 -0.60
C ARG A 196 -4.26 5.86 -0.81
N LEU A 197 -4.96 5.50 -1.88
CA LEU A 197 -5.18 4.10 -2.23
C LEU A 197 -3.84 3.38 -2.49
N VAL A 198 -2.94 3.99 -3.27
CA VAL A 198 -1.58 3.50 -3.50
C VAL A 198 -0.84 3.31 -2.18
N ARG A 199 -0.90 4.29 -1.28
CA ARG A 199 -0.26 4.21 0.04
C ARG A 199 -0.75 3.01 0.85
N SER A 200 -2.05 2.73 0.86
CA SER A 200 -2.62 1.56 1.56
C SER A 200 -2.06 0.23 1.06
N PHE A 201 -1.54 0.18 -0.17
CA PHE A 201 -0.91 -1.01 -0.75
C PHE A 201 0.61 -0.92 -0.85
N SER A 202 1.24 0.18 -0.40
CA SER A 202 2.68 0.43 -0.57
C SER A 202 3.58 -0.41 0.36
N PHE A 203 3.02 -1.18 1.30
CA PHE A 203 3.73 -2.11 2.21
C PHE A 203 4.39 -3.32 1.52
N VAL A 204 4.54 -3.31 0.19
CA VAL A 204 5.05 -4.42 -0.62
C VAL A 204 6.58 -4.63 -0.44
N GLY A 205 7.28 -3.74 0.28
CA GLY A 205 8.75 -3.76 0.43
C GLY A 205 9.34 -4.12 1.80
N GLU A 206 8.56 -4.24 2.89
CA GLU A 206 9.11 -4.28 4.27
C GLU A 206 9.72 -5.63 4.72
N TYR A 207 9.76 -6.66 3.88
CA TYR A 207 9.98 -8.03 4.37
C TYR A 207 11.44 -8.47 4.56
N ASN A 208 12.43 -7.67 4.17
CA ASN A 208 13.84 -8.10 4.20
C ASN A 208 14.76 -7.25 5.10
N GLU A 209 14.27 -6.27 5.87
CA GLU A 209 15.15 -5.46 6.72
C GLU A 209 15.60 -6.17 8.01
N SER A 210 15.19 -7.44 8.23
CA SER A 210 15.55 -8.23 9.42
C SER A 210 16.54 -9.38 9.18
N VAL A 211 17.14 -9.51 7.99
CA VAL A 211 18.13 -10.57 7.73
C VAL A 211 19.45 -9.99 7.22
N GLY A 212 20.29 -9.58 8.18
CA GLY A 212 21.74 -9.69 8.13
C GLY A 212 22.50 -8.73 7.21
N ASP A 213 22.76 -7.52 7.71
CA ASP A 213 24.07 -6.89 7.49
C ASP A 213 25.13 -7.76 8.18
N ASN A 214 25.56 -8.81 7.48
CA ASN A 214 26.84 -9.46 7.71
C ASN A 214 27.53 -9.53 6.35
N ASP A 215 28.23 -8.43 6.05
CA ASP A 215 29.27 -8.36 5.05
C ASP A 215 30.28 -9.50 5.27
N ASN A 216 30.19 -10.56 4.46
CA ASN A 216 31.29 -11.35 3.90
C ASN A 216 30.78 -12.66 3.31
N VAL A 217 30.32 -12.61 2.05
CA VAL A 217 30.39 -13.81 1.20
C VAL A 217 31.16 -13.44 -0.06
N LYS A 218 32.47 -13.70 -0.03
CA LYS A 218 33.28 -13.83 -1.24
C LYS A 218 32.65 -14.93 -2.09
N VAL A 219 32.01 -14.53 -3.19
CA VAL A 219 31.61 -15.47 -4.24
C VAL A 219 32.91 -15.93 -4.94
N VAL A 220 33.47 -17.04 -4.47
CA VAL A 220 34.50 -17.77 -5.20
C VAL A 220 33.80 -18.48 -6.36
N ILE A 221 33.88 -17.89 -7.55
CA ILE A 221 33.44 -18.52 -8.79
C ILE A 221 34.48 -19.59 -9.15
N ASN A 222 34.27 -20.83 -8.70
CA ASN A 222 34.99 -21.97 -9.24
C ASN A 222 34.46 -22.26 -10.65
N ARG A 223 35.23 -21.88 -11.68
CA ARG A 223 34.99 -22.36 -13.05
C ARG A 223 35.39 -23.83 -13.14
N PRO A 224 34.53 -24.72 -13.66
CA PRO A 224 34.91 -26.10 -13.91
C PRO A 224 35.89 -26.14 -15.09
N SER A 225 37.09 -26.66 -14.85
CA SER A 225 38.03 -27.07 -15.89
C SER A 225 37.44 -28.26 -16.64
N GLY A 226 37.06 -28.03 -17.90
CA GLY A 226 36.65 -29.10 -18.81
C GLY A 226 37.77 -30.12 -19.05
N PRO A 227 37.43 -31.36 -19.42
CA PRO A 227 38.42 -32.40 -19.65
C PRO A 227 39.20 -32.12 -20.93
N ARG A 228 40.53 -32.15 -20.83
CA ARG A 228 41.40 -32.35 -21.99
C ARG A 228 41.51 -33.84 -22.23
N SER A 229 40.96 -34.32 -23.33
CA SER A 229 41.38 -35.54 -24.06
C SER A 229 40.92 -35.39 -25.49
#